data_AF-A0A7J2YWR3-F1
#
_entry.id   AF-A0A7J2YWR3-F1
#
_cell.length_a   1.000
_cell.length_b   1.000
_cell.length_c   1.000
_cell.angle_alpha   90.00
_cell.angle_beta   90.00
_cell.angle_gamma   90.00
#
_symmetry.space_group_name_H-M   'P 1'
#
loop_
_entity.id
_entity.type
_entity.pdbx_description
1 polymer ?
#
loop_
_entity_poly.entity_id
_entity_poly.type
_entity_poly.pdbx_seq_one_letter_code
_entity_poly.pdbx_strand_id
1 'polypeptide(L)'
;MYRRALASTLRSKRFWIWQIGGACIYAIPALIRLATGNVVIPGLSLLETPWVDHYIPGNLVEKILVNAFFPGGAGAVAGEIFFKNVYSGQVISKRRKYGYRLVGALTWVSAWSLFQLWGSIQGIVGSYGGNLFEYPTVYPLNFLLASLSIFTPSVIGYLGSKLSRLFNRRMGRTALKS
;
A
#
# COMPACT_ATOMS: atom_id res chain seq x y z
N MET A 1 23.24 -16.00 5.02
CA MET A 1 21.78 -16.19 5.13
C MET A 1 21.00 -15.02 4.52
N TYR A 2 21.10 -13.80 5.07
CA TYR A 2 20.29 -12.64 4.62
C TYR A 2 20.46 -12.22 3.16
N ARG A 3 21.67 -12.27 2.59
CA ARG A 3 21.90 -11.96 1.17
C ARG A 3 21.10 -12.86 0.22
N ARG A 4 21.05 -14.17 0.53
CA ARG A 4 20.25 -15.13 -0.25
C ARG A 4 18.75 -14.86 -0.08
N ALA A 5 18.31 -14.56 1.14
CA ALA A 5 16.91 -14.22 1.40
C ALA A 5 16.48 -12.96 0.64
N LEU A 6 17.32 -11.92 0.63
CA LEU A 6 17.09 -10.70 -0.15
C LEU A 6 17.00 -11.00 -1.64
N ALA A 7 17.97 -11.73 -2.21
CA ALA A 7 17.95 -12.11 -3.61
C ALA A 7 16.69 -12.90 -3.98
N SER A 8 16.26 -13.84 -3.13
CA SER A 8 15.02 -14.60 -3.32
C SER A 8 13.77 -13.71 -3.22
N THR A 9 13.77 -12.71 -2.35
CA THR A 9 12.68 -11.71 -2.27
C THR A 9 12.60 -10.89 -3.56
N LEU A 10 13.72 -10.39 -4.05
CA LEU A 10 13.79 -9.59 -5.28
C LEU A 10 13.48 -10.41 -6.54
N ARG A 11 13.63 -11.73 -6.52
CA ARG A 11 13.20 -12.62 -7.62
C ARG A 11 11.72 -12.99 -7.56
N SER A 12 11.03 -12.68 -6.46
CA SER A 12 9.63 -13.07 -6.29
C SER A 12 8.70 -12.23 -7.16
N LYS A 13 7.94 -12.89 -8.05
CA LYS A 13 6.87 -12.23 -8.83
C LYS A 13 5.85 -11.55 -7.91
N ARG A 14 5.51 -12.18 -6.78
CA ARG A 14 4.57 -11.61 -5.80
C ARG A 14 5.11 -10.32 -5.18
N PHE A 15 6.42 -10.23 -4.95
CA PHE A 15 7.04 -8.99 -4.47
C PHE A 15 6.82 -7.87 -5.49
N TRP A 16 7.20 -8.06 -6.75
CA TRP A 16 7.07 -7.02 -7.77
C TRP A 16 5.65 -6.62 -8.10
N ILE A 17 4.70 -7.56 -8.12
CA ILE A 17 3.27 -7.23 -8.30
C ILE A 17 2.81 -6.23 -7.23
N TRP A 18 3.22 -6.43 -5.97
CA TRP A 18 2.86 -5.54 -4.88
C TRP A 18 3.60 -4.22 -4.90
N GLN A 19 4.90 -4.21 -5.25
CA GLN A 19 5.67 -2.98 -5.36
C GLN A 19 5.16 -2.10 -6.51
N ILE A 20 5.08 -2.65 -7.71
CA ILE A 20 4.67 -1.91 -8.92
C ILE A 20 3.19 -1.57 -8.84
N GLY A 21 2.33 -2.54 -8.50
CA GLY A 21 0.89 -2.29 -8.38
C GLY A 21 0.57 -1.26 -7.29
N GLY A 22 1.25 -1.34 -6.15
CA GLY A 22 1.12 -0.35 -5.08
C GLY A 22 1.59 1.05 -5.50
N ALA A 23 2.75 1.15 -6.15
CA ALA A 23 3.27 2.41 -6.66
C ALA A 23 2.35 3.03 -7.74
N CYS A 24 1.78 2.22 -8.63
CA CYS A 24 0.80 2.70 -9.60
C CYS A 24 -0.45 3.25 -8.93
N ILE A 25 -1.01 2.55 -7.93
CA ILE A 25 -2.17 3.03 -7.16
C ILE A 25 -1.85 4.34 -6.45
N TYR A 26 -0.66 4.45 -5.85
CA TYR A 26 -0.18 5.67 -5.19
C TYR A 26 -0.03 6.84 -6.17
N ALA A 27 0.43 6.58 -7.40
CA ALA A 27 0.64 7.61 -8.41
C ALA A 27 -0.67 8.18 -8.98
N ILE A 28 -1.78 7.43 -8.97
CA ILE A 28 -3.06 7.86 -9.57
C ILE A 28 -3.50 9.23 -9.02
N PRO A 29 -3.62 9.45 -7.69
CA PRO A 29 -3.97 10.77 -7.17
C PRO A 29 -3.02 11.88 -7.58
N ALA A 30 -1.72 11.64 -7.50
CA ALA A 30 -0.72 12.63 -7.88
C ALA A 30 -0.84 13.03 -9.35
N LEU A 31 -1.02 12.06 -10.25
CA LEU A 31 -1.20 12.30 -11.68
C LEU A 31 -2.51 13.04 -11.98
N ILE A 32 -3.60 12.72 -11.29
CA ILE A 32 -4.87 13.46 -11.43
C ILE A 32 -4.69 14.92 -10.99
N ARG A 33 -4.03 15.18 -9.85
CA ARG A 33 -3.76 16.54 -9.38
C ARG A 33 -2.90 17.32 -10.38
N LEU A 34 -1.87 16.69 -10.94
CA LEU A 34 -1.02 17.31 -11.95
C LEU A 34 -1.79 17.61 -13.24
N ALA A 35 -2.65 16.70 -13.70
CA ALA A 35 -3.42 16.86 -14.93
C ALA A 35 -4.57 17.88 -14.81
N THR A 36 -5.20 17.96 -13.64
CA THR A 36 -6.39 18.81 -13.42
C THR A 36 -6.08 20.15 -12.76
N GLY A 37 -4.90 20.30 -12.14
CA GLY A 37 -4.56 21.45 -11.30
C GLY A 37 -5.36 21.54 -9.99
N ASN A 38 -6.28 20.59 -9.74
CA ASN A 38 -7.13 20.55 -8.56
C ASN A 38 -6.51 19.65 -7.49
N VAL A 39 -6.54 20.11 -6.24
CA VAL A 39 -6.03 19.36 -5.08
C VAL A 39 -6.96 18.19 -4.71
N VAL A 40 -8.25 18.32 -5.03
CA VAL A 40 -9.32 17.38 -4.68
C VAL A 40 -9.76 16.59 -5.91
N ILE A 41 -9.80 15.25 -5.80
CA ILE A 41 -10.25 14.36 -6.86
C ILE A 41 -11.80 14.31 -6.85
N PRO A 42 -12.47 14.61 -7.97
CA PRO A 42 -13.94 14.53 -8.05
C PRO A 42 -14.41 13.09 -7.77
N GLY A 43 -15.12 12.89 -6.65
CA GLY A 43 -15.65 11.58 -6.22
C GLY A 43 -15.19 11.15 -4.82
N LEU A 44 -13.99 11.54 -4.39
CA LEU A 44 -13.51 11.36 -3.01
C LEU A 44 -13.91 12.53 -2.10
N SER A 45 -14.28 13.68 -2.69
CA SER A 45 -14.86 14.85 -2.01
C SER A 45 -16.20 14.58 -1.34
N LEU A 46 -16.94 13.55 -1.77
CA LEU A 46 -18.23 13.16 -1.16
C LEU A 46 -18.08 12.63 0.28
N LEU A 47 -16.86 12.25 0.67
CA LEU A 47 -16.52 11.77 2.02
C LEU A 47 -15.59 12.74 2.76
N GLU A 48 -15.33 13.93 2.19
CA GLU A 48 -14.68 15.00 2.93
C GLU A 48 -15.61 15.36 4.09
N THR A 49 -15.21 15.05 5.32
CA THR A 49 -15.96 15.43 6.51
C THR A 49 -15.60 16.88 6.85
N PRO A 50 -16.53 17.85 6.70
CA PRO A 50 -16.23 19.26 6.95
C PRO A 50 -16.06 19.62 8.43
N TRP A 51 -16.07 18.64 9.34
CA TRP A 51 -16.34 18.82 10.78
C TRP A 51 -15.20 18.44 11.73
N VAL A 52 -14.04 17.98 11.25
CA VAL A 52 -12.91 17.70 12.16
C VAL A 52 -11.76 18.65 11.87
N ASP A 53 -11.83 19.80 12.54
CA ASP A 53 -10.84 20.86 12.56
C ASP A 53 -9.39 20.32 12.63
N HIS A 54 -8.58 20.79 11.66
CA HIS A 54 -7.11 20.89 11.66
C HIS A 54 -6.25 19.62 11.83
N TYR A 55 -6.79 18.48 12.27
CA TYR A 55 -5.99 17.26 12.55
C TYR A 55 -6.24 16.10 11.59
N ILE A 56 -7.39 16.08 10.89
CA ILE A 56 -7.72 15.01 9.95
C ILE A 56 -7.65 15.56 8.53
N PRO A 57 -6.80 14.99 7.65
CA PRO A 57 -6.71 15.46 6.28
C PRO A 57 -8.03 15.21 5.55
N GLY A 58 -8.55 16.19 4.81
CA GLY A 58 -9.82 16.07 4.07
C GLY A 58 -9.85 14.87 3.11
N ASN A 59 -8.69 14.45 2.60
CA ASN A 59 -8.51 13.27 1.77
C ASN A 59 -8.22 11.98 2.57
N LEU A 60 -8.72 11.84 3.80
CA LEU A 60 -8.43 10.70 4.68
C LEU A 60 -8.73 9.35 4.03
N VAL A 61 -9.88 9.21 3.36
CA VAL A 61 -10.27 7.95 2.71
C VAL A 61 -9.30 7.58 1.59
N GLU A 62 -8.93 8.55 0.76
CA GLU A 62 -7.91 8.37 -0.27
C GLU A 62 -6.59 7.92 0.36
N LYS A 63 -6.14 8.62 1.40
CA LYS A 63 -4.91 8.26 2.13
C LYS A 63 -4.98 6.85 2.72
N ILE A 64 -6.10 6.45 3.31
CA ILE A 64 -6.30 5.10 3.84
C ILE A 64 -6.17 4.08 2.72
N LEU A 65 -6.89 4.28 1.61
CA LEU A 65 -6.88 3.36 0.48
C LEU A 65 -5.48 3.28 -0.13
N VAL A 66 -4.85 4.40 -0.42
CA VAL A 66 -3.51 4.44 -1.01
C VAL A 66 -2.48 3.80 -0.08
N ASN A 67 -2.43 4.18 1.20
CA ASN A 67 -1.48 3.60 2.16
C ASN A 67 -1.71 2.10 2.39
N ALA A 68 -2.95 1.62 2.27
CA ALA A 68 -3.28 0.20 2.36
C ALA A 68 -2.53 -0.64 1.32
N PHE A 69 -2.22 -0.07 0.15
CA PHE A 69 -1.41 -0.71 -0.89
C PHE A 69 0.06 -0.30 -0.81
N PHE A 70 0.36 1.01 -0.74
CA PHE A 70 1.73 1.52 -0.75
C PHE A 70 1.87 2.78 0.11
N PRO A 71 2.90 2.90 0.97
CA PRO A 71 3.99 1.94 1.18
C PRO A 71 3.62 0.75 2.08
N GLY A 72 2.51 0.81 2.82
CA GLY A 72 2.16 -0.16 3.87
C GLY A 72 1.98 -1.59 3.39
N GLY A 73 1.04 -1.84 2.46
CA GLY A 73 0.75 -3.19 1.95
C GLY A 73 1.93 -3.83 1.20
N ALA A 74 2.63 -3.05 0.38
CA ALA A 74 3.83 -3.45 -0.34
C ALA A 74 4.96 -3.84 0.63
N GLY A 75 5.20 -3.02 1.66
CA GLY A 75 6.13 -3.33 2.74
C GLY A 75 5.75 -4.59 3.50
N ALA A 76 4.47 -4.78 3.81
CA ALA A 76 3.98 -5.99 4.47
C ALA A 76 4.31 -7.26 3.66
N VAL A 77 4.06 -7.25 2.34
CA VAL A 77 4.40 -8.38 1.48
C VAL A 77 5.92 -8.58 1.37
N ALA A 78 6.69 -7.51 1.29
CA ALA A 78 8.15 -7.58 1.28
C ALA A 78 8.69 -8.26 2.55
N GLY A 79 8.23 -7.82 3.74
CA GLY A 79 8.61 -8.41 5.02
C GLY A 79 8.19 -9.88 5.15
N GLU A 80 6.97 -10.22 4.74
CA GLU A 80 6.49 -11.61 4.73
C GLU A 80 7.41 -12.52 3.88
N ILE A 81 7.74 -12.10 2.66
CA ILE A 81 8.57 -12.90 1.74
C ILE A 81 10.01 -12.99 2.27
N PHE A 82 10.58 -11.88 2.71
CA PHE A 82 11.94 -11.83 3.23
C PHE A 82 12.13 -12.74 4.43
N PHE A 83 11.31 -12.60 5.48
CA PHE A 83 11.45 -13.43 6.67
C PHE A 83 11.05 -14.89 6.41
N LYS A 84 10.15 -15.16 5.46
CA LYS A 84 9.90 -16.53 5.00
C LYS A 84 11.15 -17.17 4.38
N ASN A 85 11.94 -16.41 3.64
CA ASN A 85 13.20 -16.88 3.04
C ASN A 85 14.33 -16.96 4.07
N VAL A 86 14.36 -16.09 5.09
CA VAL A 86 15.33 -16.16 6.20
C VAL A 86 15.11 -17.42 7.03
N TYR A 87 13.86 -17.70 7.39
CA TYR A 87 13.48 -18.87 8.20
C TYR A 87 12.96 -20.03 7.33
N SER A 88 13.58 -20.23 6.16
CA SER A 88 13.20 -21.30 5.24
C SER A 88 13.28 -22.67 5.92
N GLY A 89 12.23 -23.48 5.81
CA GLY A 89 12.15 -24.79 6.46
C GLY A 89 11.42 -24.79 7.81
N GLN A 90 11.07 -23.64 8.35
CA GLN A 90 10.24 -23.55 9.57
C GLN A 90 8.77 -23.31 9.24
N VAL A 91 7.87 -23.94 9.99
CA VAL A 91 6.44 -23.63 9.94
C VAL A 91 6.21 -22.28 10.60
N ILE A 92 5.84 -21.27 9.80
CA ILE A 92 5.60 -19.92 10.30
C ILE A 92 4.18 -19.84 10.85
N SER A 93 4.05 -19.59 12.16
CA SER A 93 2.76 -19.36 12.80
C SER A 93 2.08 -18.09 12.26
N LYS A 94 0.74 -18.02 12.37
CA LYS A 94 -0.04 -16.84 11.93
C LYS A 94 0.45 -15.56 12.61
N ARG A 95 0.77 -15.61 13.91
CA ARG A 95 1.26 -14.46 14.68
C ARG A 95 2.61 -13.96 14.15
N ARG A 96 3.57 -14.88 13.90
CA ARG A 96 4.86 -14.53 13.30
C ARG A 96 4.71 -13.94 11.90
N LYS A 97 3.83 -14.50 11.08
CA LYS A 97 3.52 -13.96 9.74
C LYS A 97 3.09 -12.49 9.81
N TYR A 98 2.17 -12.14 10.69
CA TYR A 98 1.73 -10.73 10.83
C TYR A 98 2.81 -9.84 11.45
N GLY A 99 3.64 -10.37 12.37
CA GLY A 99 4.82 -9.66 12.85
C GLY A 99 5.82 -9.32 11.72
N TYR A 100 6.11 -10.27 10.83
CA TYR A 100 6.98 -10.04 9.66
C TYR A 100 6.40 -9.01 8.69
N ARG A 101 5.08 -9.03 8.51
CA ARG A 101 4.38 -8.00 7.74
C ARG A 101 4.49 -6.63 8.39
N LEU A 102 4.33 -6.53 9.71
CA LEU A 102 4.45 -5.28 10.44
C LEU A 102 5.85 -4.69 10.29
N VAL A 103 6.90 -5.49 10.53
CA VAL A 103 8.29 -5.04 10.34
C VAL A 103 8.53 -4.56 8.92
N GLY A 104 8.06 -5.30 7.91
CA GLY A 104 8.17 -4.90 6.51
C GLY A 104 7.44 -3.60 6.19
N ALA A 105 6.19 -3.44 6.66
CA ALA A 105 5.39 -2.25 6.47
C ALA A 105 6.03 -1.01 7.12
N LEU A 106 6.51 -1.14 8.36
CA LEU A 106 7.19 -0.06 9.07
C LEU A 106 8.53 0.31 8.42
N THR A 107 9.28 -0.65 7.90
CA THR A 107 10.52 -0.39 7.17
C THR A 107 10.25 0.41 5.90
N TRP A 108 9.25 0.01 5.12
CA TRP A 108 8.87 0.68 3.88
C TRP A 108 8.31 2.08 4.13
N VAL A 109 7.41 2.25 5.11
CA VAL A 109 6.87 3.58 5.42
C VAL A 109 7.95 4.51 5.97
N SER A 110 8.94 3.98 6.71
CA SER A 110 10.09 4.77 7.15
C SER A 110 10.92 5.26 5.97
N ALA A 111 11.28 4.37 5.04
CA ALA A 111 12.01 4.74 3.83
C ALA A 111 11.23 5.76 2.98
N TRP A 112 9.91 5.56 2.85
CA TRP A 112 9.05 6.49 2.14
C TRP A 112 8.95 7.85 2.83
N SER A 113 8.78 7.88 4.16
CA SER A 113 8.70 9.13 4.93
C SER A 113 10.01 9.90 4.88
N LEU A 114 11.16 9.22 4.87
CA LEU A 114 12.46 9.87 4.67
C LEU A 114 12.59 10.47 3.27
N PHE A 115 12.11 9.78 2.24
CA PHE A 115 12.07 10.31 0.88
C PHE A 115 11.15 11.54 0.79
N GLN A 116 9.97 11.48 1.41
CA GLN A 116 9.04 12.62 1.49
C GLN A 116 9.65 13.80 2.25
N LEU A 117 10.33 13.54 3.37
CA LEU A 117 10.98 14.59 4.15
C LEU A 117 12.07 15.28 3.34
N TRP A 118 12.90 14.49 2.66
CA TRP A 118 13.93 15.04 1.79
C TRP A 118 13.30 15.92 0.71
N GLY A 119 12.32 15.42 -0.04
CA GLY A 119 11.64 16.21 -1.05
C GLY A 119 10.97 17.47 -0.50
N SER A 120 10.39 17.39 0.71
CA SER A 120 9.76 18.52 1.38
C SER A 120 10.78 19.62 1.71
N ILE A 121 11.96 19.25 2.22
CA ILE A 121 13.06 20.19 2.51
C ILE A 121 13.55 20.91 1.25
N GLN A 122 13.52 20.25 0.09
CA GLN A 122 13.90 20.87 -1.19
C GLN A 122 12.89 21.92 -1.69
N GLY A 123 11.70 22.02 -1.07
CA GLY A 123 10.71 23.03 -1.42
C GLY A 123 10.17 22.90 -2.85
N ILE A 124 10.12 21.69 -3.41
CA ILE A 124 9.67 21.47 -4.78
C ILE A 124 8.17 21.80 -4.87
N VAL A 125 7.85 22.94 -5.49
CA VAL A 125 6.48 23.44 -5.65
C VAL A 125 5.80 22.73 -6.82
N GLY A 126 4.64 22.13 -6.56
CA GLY A 126 3.79 21.51 -7.57
C GLY A 126 2.94 22.53 -8.33
N SER A 127 2.23 22.07 -9.37
CA SER A 127 1.35 22.90 -10.21
C SER A 127 0.21 23.61 -9.45
N TYR A 128 -0.09 23.18 -8.23
CA TYR A 128 -1.12 23.75 -7.35
C TYR A 128 -0.57 24.74 -6.31
N GLY A 129 0.69 25.19 -6.44
CA GLY A 129 1.28 26.24 -5.60
C GLY A 129 1.74 25.80 -4.20
N GLY A 130 1.60 24.52 -3.84
CA GLY A 130 2.11 23.94 -2.60
C GLY A 130 3.29 22.98 -2.84
N ASN A 131 3.92 22.52 -1.75
CA ASN A 131 4.97 21.49 -1.83
C ASN A 131 4.40 20.18 -2.39
N LEU A 132 5.13 19.55 -3.32
CA LEU A 132 4.76 18.26 -3.90
C LEU A 132 4.80 17.12 -2.87
N PHE A 133 5.65 17.28 -1.84
CA PHE A 133 5.89 16.28 -0.82
C PHE A 133 5.10 16.54 0.45
N GLU A 134 4.76 15.46 1.15
CA GLU A 134 3.99 15.52 2.39
C GLU A 134 4.78 16.14 3.54
N TYR A 135 4.13 17.05 4.27
CA TYR A 135 4.71 17.69 5.45
C TYR A 135 4.90 16.69 6.61
N PRO A 136 5.96 16.78 7.43
CA PRO A 136 6.23 15.78 8.48
C PRO A 136 5.12 15.55 9.50
N THR A 137 4.22 16.52 9.67
CA THR A 137 3.05 16.42 10.57
C THR A 137 2.11 15.27 10.21
N VAL A 138 2.10 14.78 8.97
CA VAL A 138 1.25 13.64 8.57
C VAL A 138 1.90 12.27 8.75
N TYR A 139 3.19 12.19 9.09
CA TYR A 139 3.91 10.92 9.18
C TYR A 139 3.36 9.99 10.28
N PRO A 140 2.98 10.47 11.49
CA PRO A 140 2.38 9.59 12.50
C PRO A 140 1.15 8.83 11.97
N LEU A 141 0.32 9.49 11.15
CA LEU A 141 -0.81 8.85 10.49
C LEU A 141 -0.35 7.80 9.47
N ASN A 142 0.67 8.08 8.66
CA ASN A 142 1.21 7.10 7.71
C ASN A 142 1.74 5.83 8.41
N PHE A 143 2.39 5.98 9.58
CA PHE A 143 2.85 4.83 10.38
C PHE A 143 1.69 4.03 10.97
N LEU A 144 0.63 4.70 11.43
CA LEU A 144 -0.60 4.05 11.87
C LEU A 144 -1.24 3.25 10.73
N LEU A 145 -1.41 3.88 9.56
CA LEU A 145 -1.98 3.25 8.37
C LEU A 145 -1.14 2.07 7.90
N ALA A 146 0.20 2.19 7.89
CA ALA A 146 1.10 1.09 7.56
C ALA A 146 0.94 -0.10 8.52
N SER A 147 0.73 0.17 9.81
CA SER A 147 0.49 -0.87 10.82
C SER A 147 -0.83 -1.62 10.57
N LEU A 148 -1.87 -0.91 10.14
CA LEU A 148 -3.15 -1.53 9.75
C LEU A 148 -3.07 -2.26 8.40
N SER A 149 -2.21 -1.80 7.50
CA SER A 149 -2.03 -2.34 6.14
C SER A 149 -1.45 -3.77 6.12
N ILE A 150 -0.99 -4.29 7.25
CA ILE A 150 -0.53 -5.68 7.36
C ILE A 150 -1.63 -6.71 7.03
N PHE A 151 -2.89 -6.31 7.12
CA PHE A 151 -4.05 -7.14 6.80
C PHE A 151 -4.42 -7.08 5.31
N THR A 152 -4.06 -6.02 4.59
CA THR A 152 -4.42 -5.83 3.17
C THR A 152 -4.10 -7.05 2.31
N PRO A 153 -2.90 -7.67 2.38
CA PRO A 153 -2.59 -8.81 1.53
C PRO A 153 -3.45 -10.05 1.84
N SER A 154 -3.94 -10.19 3.08
CA SER A 154 -4.88 -11.26 3.45
C SER A 154 -6.27 -11.00 2.88
N VAL A 155 -6.76 -9.76 2.98
CA VAL A 155 -8.08 -9.36 2.46
C VAL A 155 -8.12 -9.53 0.95
N ILE A 156 -7.12 -9.02 0.23
CA ILE A 156 -7.04 -9.16 -1.23
C ILE A 156 -6.95 -10.63 -1.63
N GLY A 157 -6.14 -11.44 -0.94
CA GLY A 157 -6.05 -12.88 -1.21
C GLY A 157 -7.38 -13.59 -1.02
N TYR A 158 -8.12 -13.25 0.04
CA TYR A 158 -9.45 -13.78 0.31
C TYR A 158 -10.46 -13.40 -0.79
N LEU A 159 -10.54 -12.12 -1.15
CA LEU A 159 -11.42 -11.62 -2.21
C LEU A 159 -11.10 -12.27 -3.56
N GLY A 160 -9.81 -12.31 -3.94
CA GLY A 160 -9.36 -12.95 -5.16
C GLY A 160 -9.75 -14.43 -5.24
N SER A 161 -9.62 -15.16 -4.12
CA SER A 161 -10.03 -16.57 -4.07
C SER A 161 -11.54 -16.77 -4.23
N LYS A 162 -12.36 -15.88 -3.66
CA LYS A 162 -13.82 -15.93 -3.81
C LYS A 162 -14.25 -15.61 -5.24
N LEU A 163 -13.68 -14.56 -5.83
CA LEU A 163 -13.97 -14.17 -7.21
C LEU A 163 -13.60 -15.27 -8.20
N SER A 164 -12.42 -15.88 -8.04
CA SER A 164 -11.99 -17.00 -8.89
C SER A 164 -12.95 -18.20 -8.78
N ARG A 165 -13.40 -18.56 -7.57
CA ARG A 165 -14.40 -19.64 -7.39
C ARG A 165 -15.74 -19.31 -8.04
N LEU A 166 -16.21 -18.07 -7.91
CA LEU A 166 -17.46 -17.63 -8.54
C LEU A 166 -17.38 -17.68 -10.06
N PHE A 167 -16.26 -17.21 -10.62
CA PHE A 167 -16.00 -17.23 -12.05
C PHE A 167 -15.97 -18.67 -12.60
N ASN A 168 -15.21 -19.56 -11.96
CA ASN A 168 -15.11 -20.97 -12.37
C ASN A 168 -16.45 -21.69 -12.26
N ARG A 169 -17.26 -21.41 -11.22
CA ARG A 169 -18.62 -21.95 -11.08
C ARG A 169 -19.54 -21.48 -12.20
N ARG A 170 -19.42 -20.21 -12.64
CA ARG A 170 -20.20 -19.69 -13.77
C ARG A 170 -19.80 -20.38 -15.07
N MET A 171 -18.51 -20.44 -15.39
CA MET A 171 -18.06 -21.06 -16.65
C MET A 171 -18.31 -22.57 -16.70
N GLY A 172 -18.12 -23.29 -15.59
CA GLY A 172 -18.42 -24.73 -15.53
C GLY A 172 -19.92 -25.04 -15.70
N ARG A 173 -20.82 -24.12 -15.32
CA ARG A 173 -22.26 -24.25 -15.59
C ARG A 173 -22.62 -23.96 -17.05
N THR A 174 -21.86 -23.12 -17.74
CA THR A 174 -22.08 -22.83 -19.16
C THR A 174 -21.64 -24.00 -20.04
N ALA A 175 -20.54 -24.68 -19.68
CA ALA A 175 -20.00 -25.83 -20.41
C ALA A 175 -20.87 -27.11 -20.29
N LEU A 176 -21.73 -27.22 -19.27
CA LEU A 176 -22.66 -28.34 -19.10
C LEU A 176 -24.02 -28.13 -19.80
N LYS A 177 -24.24 -26.95 -20.40
CA LYS A 177 -25.47 -26.59 -21.12
C LYS A 177 -25.32 -26.61 -22.65
N SER A 178 -24.09 -26.81 -23.14
CA SER A 178 -23.75 -27.01 -24.56
C SER A 178 -23.55 -28.49 -24.85
#